data_AF-A0A8I1XK29-F1
#
_entry.id   AF-A0A8I1XK29-F1
#
_cell.length_a   1.000
_cell.length_b   1.000
_cell.length_c   1.000
_cell.angle_alpha   90.00
_cell.angle_beta   90.00
_cell.angle_gamma   90.00
#
_symmetry.space_group_name_H-M   'P 1'
#
loop_
_entity.id
_entity.type
_entity.pdbx_description
1 polymer ?
#
loop_
_entity_poly.entity_id
_entity_poly.type
_entity_poly.pdbx_seq_one_letter_code
_entity_poly.pdbx_strand_id
1 'polypeptide(L)'
;MFPTSFLAIAVLVAGVVVLFKTVRMVPQGYQWTVERFGRYTHTMSPGLHFLVPVVYGVGRKINMMEQVLDVPSQDVITKDNAVVRVDGVVFFQVLDAAKAAYEVSNLEIASIALVQTNIRTVIGSMDLDESLSQRETINAQLLSVVDQATNPWGIKVTRIEIRDIQPPRDLIDSMARQMKAEREKRAQILEAEGSRQSEILRADGEKQAAVLEAEGRKEAAFRDAEARERLAEAEARATQMVSDAIANGSVQAINYFVAQKYVEAFKALATAPNQKFVLMPMECSGIIGSIAGIAELAKEAAGKPDAPVRVPPMPPRAGA
;
A
#
# COMPACT_ATOMS: atom_id res chain seq x y z
N MET A 1 34.40 90.59 -5.41
CA MET A 1 33.69 89.78 -4.40
C MET A 1 33.38 88.34 -4.84
N PHE A 2 33.37 88.01 -6.13
CA PHE A 2 33.03 86.67 -6.62
C PHE A 2 34.09 85.53 -6.47
N PRO A 3 35.42 85.76 -6.43
CA PRO A 3 36.38 84.65 -6.45
C PRO A 3 36.49 83.90 -5.11
N THR A 4 36.30 84.58 -3.98
CA THR A 4 36.34 83.96 -2.64
C THR A 4 35.11 83.11 -2.36
N SER A 5 33.93 83.55 -2.82
CA SER A 5 32.68 82.78 -2.73
C SER A 5 32.74 81.49 -3.54
N PHE A 6 33.31 81.54 -4.74
CA PHE A 6 33.50 80.36 -5.60
C PHE A 6 34.47 79.35 -4.96
N LEU A 7 35.60 79.81 -4.41
CA LEU A 7 36.56 78.95 -3.72
C LEU A 7 35.93 78.28 -2.48
N ALA A 8 35.17 79.03 -1.68
CA ALA A 8 34.48 78.50 -0.50
C ALA A 8 33.46 77.41 -0.89
N ILE A 9 32.69 77.63 -1.95
CA ILE A 9 31.74 76.63 -2.47
C ILE A 9 32.49 75.39 -2.99
N ALA A 10 33.59 75.55 -3.72
CA ALA A 10 34.40 74.43 -4.21
C ALA A 10 34.99 73.58 -3.08
N VAL A 11 35.50 74.22 -2.02
CA VAL A 11 36.03 73.52 -0.83
C VAL A 11 34.92 72.81 -0.07
N LEU A 12 33.74 73.42 0.09
CA LEU A 12 32.58 72.79 0.71
C LEU A 12 32.16 71.54 -0.07
N VAL A 13 32.03 71.64 -1.40
CA VAL A 13 31.68 70.51 -2.27
C VAL A 13 32.74 69.42 -2.21
N ALA A 14 34.02 69.77 -2.25
CA ALA A 14 35.11 68.81 -2.10
C ALA A 14 35.07 68.10 -0.73
N GLY A 15 34.81 68.85 0.35
CA GLY A 15 34.65 68.30 1.69
C GLY A 15 33.48 67.31 1.79
N VAL A 16 32.33 67.65 1.22
CA VAL A 16 31.15 66.77 1.16
C VAL A 16 31.44 65.51 0.35
N VAL A 17 32.09 65.62 -0.81
CA VAL A 17 32.47 64.48 -1.66
C VAL A 17 33.45 63.55 -0.95
N VAL A 18 34.45 64.11 -0.24
CA VAL A 18 35.40 63.32 0.56
C VAL A 18 34.67 62.61 1.69
N LEU A 19 33.75 63.28 2.38
CA LEU A 19 32.97 62.67 3.47
C LEU A 19 32.15 61.48 2.97
N PHE A 20 31.42 61.63 1.86
CA PHE A 20 30.64 60.55 1.25
C PHE A 20 31.51 59.41 0.70
N LYS A 21 32.69 59.71 0.16
CA LYS A 21 33.62 58.66 -0.28
C LYS A 21 34.27 57.93 0.89
N THR A 22 34.42 58.60 2.04
CA THR A 22 35.01 58.05 3.25
C THR A 22 34.09 57.06 3.94
N VAL A 23 32.80 57.38 4.02
CA VAL A 23 31.82 56.48 4.64
C VAL A 23 31.31 55.48 3.60
N ARG A 24 31.60 54.19 3.81
CA ARG A 24 31.12 53.10 2.95
C ARG A 24 30.23 52.18 3.75
N MET A 25 29.06 51.88 3.20
CA MET A 25 28.12 50.95 3.79
C MET A 25 28.12 49.67 2.95
N VAL A 26 28.46 48.56 3.58
CA VAL A 26 28.42 47.23 2.96
C VAL A 26 27.06 46.60 3.28
N PRO A 27 26.24 46.27 2.27
CA PRO A 27 24.96 45.60 2.48
C PRO A 27 25.11 44.24 3.15
N GLN A 28 24.05 43.79 3.83
CA GLN A 28 23.98 42.42 4.34
C GLN A 28 24.09 41.40 3.19
N GLY A 29 24.75 40.28 3.48
CA GLY A 29 25.03 39.23 2.47
C GLY A 29 26.17 39.54 1.51
N TYR A 30 26.78 40.73 1.58
CA TYR A 30 27.93 41.09 0.75
C TYR A 30 29.20 41.29 1.58
N GLN A 31 30.34 41.03 0.94
CA GLN A 31 31.65 41.41 1.43
C GLN A 31 32.41 42.14 0.34
N TRP A 32 33.06 43.25 0.71
CA TRP A 32 33.78 44.09 -0.25
C TRP A 32 35.27 44.01 0.05
N THR A 33 36.07 43.66 -0.94
CA THR A 33 37.53 43.65 -0.79
C THR A 33 38.07 45.08 -0.84
N VAL A 34 39.09 45.35 -0.02
CA VAL A 34 39.76 46.65 0.03
C VAL A 34 41.16 46.52 -0.54
N GLU A 35 41.46 47.40 -1.48
CA GLU A 35 42.75 47.49 -2.15
C GLU A 35 43.45 48.79 -1.78
N ARG A 36 44.76 48.71 -1.51
CA ARG A 36 45.63 49.87 -1.38
C ARG A 36 46.52 49.94 -2.60
N PHE A 37 46.32 50.96 -3.43
CA PHE A 37 47.02 51.11 -4.72
C PHE A 37 47.04 49.81 -5.57
N GLY A 38 45.92 49.07 -5.60
CA GLY A 38 45.77 47.82 -6.34
C GLY A 38 46.24 46.55 -5.61
N ARG A 39 46.84 46.66 -4.41
CA ARG A 39 47.18 45.49 -3.58
C ARG A 39 46.06 45.20 -2.58
N TYR A 40 45.57 43.96 -2.53
CA TYR A 40 44.61 43.54 -1.50
C TYR A 40 45.17 43.76 -0.07
N THR A 41 44.32 44.23 0.83
CA THR A 41 44.67 44.48 2.24
C THR A 41 43.80 43.71 3.21
N HIS A 42 42.49 43.93 3.17
CA HIS A 42 41.51 43.28 4.03
C HIS A 42 40.12 43.32 3.37
N THR A 43 39.16 42.62 3.97
CA THR A 43 37.77 42.56 3.49
C THR A 43 36.85 43.23 4.49
N MET A 44 35.92 44.05 3.99
CA MET A 44 34.87 44.69 4.79
C MET A 44 33.65 43.78 4.85
N SER A 45 33.24 43.43 6.08
CA SER A 45 32.00 42.71 6.39
C SER A 45 30.77 43.64 6.33
N PRO A 46 29.54 43.12 6.34
CA PRO A 46 28.34 43.95 6.38
C PRO A 46 28.35 44.97 7.52
N GLY A 47 28.05 46.23 7.21
CA GLY A 47 28.08 47.32 8.18
C GLY A 47 28.66 48.62 7.64
N LEU A 48 28.87 49.58 8.54
CA LEU A 48 29.44 50.89 8.24
C LEU A 48 30.97 50.83 8.41
N HIS A 49 31.70 51.22 7.37
CA HIS A 49 33.16 51.27 7.35
C HIS A 49 33.66 52.64 6.92
N PHE A 50 34.82 53.03 7.44
CA PHE A 50 35.49 54.29 7.10
C PHE A 50 36.75 54.00 6.29
N LEU A 51 36.84 54.57 5.09
CA LEU A 51 37.88 54.26 4.13
C LEU A 51 38.49 55.54 3.57
N VAL A 52 39.80 55.76 3.71
CA VAL A 52 40.45 56.97 3.18
C VAL A 52 40.51 56.87 1.65
N PRO A 53 39.73 57.66 0.89
CA PRO A 53 39.42 57.39 -0.52
C PRO A 53 40.58 57.63 -1.51
N VAL A 54 41.70 58.18 -1.04
CA VAL A 54 42.92 58.41 -1.85
C VAL A 54 43.90 57.23 -1.75
N VAL A 55 43.95 56.58 -0.59
CA VAL A 55 44.91 55.48 -0.32
C VAL A 55 44.25 54.12 -0.55
N TYR A 56 42.98 54.00 -0.17
CA TYR A 56 42.23 52.76 -0.21
C TYR A 56 41.08 52.90 -1.22
N GLY A 57 40.92 51.86 -2.04
CA GLY A 57 39.81 51.68 -2.96
C GLY A 57 38.99 50.44 -2.61
N VAL A 58 37.72 50.46 -2.99
CA VAL A 58 36.89 49.25 -2.98
C VAL A 58 37.21 48.47 -4.25
N GLY A 59 37.69 47.24 -4.09
CA GLY A 59 37.98 46.31 -5.17
C GLY A 59 36.71 45.59 -5.63
N ARG A 60 36.62 44.29 -5.33
CA ARG A 60 35.50 43.42 -5.72
C ARG A 60 34.41 43.42 -4.66
N LYS A 61 33.17 43.40 -5.12
CA LYS A 61 31.98 43.21 -4.29
C LYS A 61 31.50 41.78 -4.48
N ILE A 62 31.63 40.96 -3.45
CA ILE A 62 31.34 39.55 -3.51
C ILE A 62 30.05 39.27 -2.74
N ASN A 63 29.15 38.53 -3.37
CA ASN A 63 27.95 38.02 -2.73
C ASN A 63 28.31 36.74 -1.96
N MET A 64 28.03 36.75 -0.65
CA MET A 64 28.30 35.64 0.26
C MET A 64 27.09 34.72 0.45
N MET A 65 25.94 35.06 -0.15
CA MET A 65 24.75 34.21 -0.13
C MET A 65 24.93 33.02 -1.09
N GLU A 66 24.17 31.97 -0.84
CA GLU A 66 24.07 30.83 -1.75
C GLU A 66 23.56 31.30 -3.12
N GLN A 67 24.23 30.84 -4.16
CA GLN A 67 23.99 31.21 -5.55
C GLN A 67 23.83 29.96 -6.39
N VAL A 68 23.08 30.09 -7.48
CA VAL A 68 22.85 29.03 -8.45
C VAL A 68 23.53 29.39 -9.76
N LEU A 69 24.25 28.43 -10.34
CA LEU A 69 24.80 28.50 -11.68
C LEU A 69 24.19 27.40 -12.54
N ASP A 70 23.62 27.80 -13.66
CA ASP A 70 23.16 26.88 -14.69
C ASP A 70 24.37 26.37 -15.50
N VAL A 71 24.50 25.05 -15.58
CA VAL A 71 25.51 24.39 -16.41
C VAL A 71 24.87 24.13 -17.78
N PRO A 72 25.38 24.73 -18.87
CA PRO A 72 24.76 24.57 -20.17
C PRO A 72 24.92 23.14 -20.67
N SER A 73 23.93 22.69 -21.43
CA SER A 73 23.86 21.32 -21.94
C SER A 73 25.05 20.99 -22.83
N GLN A 74 25.58 19.77 -22.67
CA GLN A 74 26.66 19.24 -23.50
C GLN A 74 26.39 17.79 -23.89
N ASP A 75 26.90 17.39 -25.04
CA ASP A 75 26.82 16.02 -25.51
C ASP A 75 28.04 15.24 -24.95
N VAL A 76 27.77 14.12 -24.29
CA VAL A 76 28.75 13.23 -23.67
C VAL A 76 28.53 11.82 -24.19
N ILE A 77 29.62 11.08 -24.39
CA ILE A 77 29.56 9.67 -24.80
C ILE A 77 29.70 8.83 -23.53
N THR A 78 28.74 7.95 -23.27
CA THR A 78 28.78 6.98 -22.17
C THR A 78 29.74 5.83 -22.47
N LYS A 79 30.02 5.00 -21.46
CA LYS A 79 30.93 3.85 -21.59
C LYS A 79 30.47 2.82 -22.63
N ASP A 80 29.16 2.65 -22.81
CA ASP A 80 28.51 1.81 -23.81
C ASP A 80 28.31 2.51 -25.17
N ASN A 81 29.01 3.62 -25.40
CA ASN A 81 29.05 4.35 -26.67
C ASN A 81 27.69 4.95 -27.09
N ALA A 82 26.83 5.27 -26.12
CA ALA A 82 25.64 6.09 -26.36
C ALA A 82 25.99 7.57 -26.21
N VAL A 83 25.50 8.41 -27.14
CA VAL A 83 25.60 9.87 -27.00
C VAL A 83 24.45 10.31 -26.11
N VAL A 84 24.70 11.06 -25.05
CA VAL A 84 23.67 11.65 -24.19
C VAL A 84 23.90 13.13 -24.03
N ARG A 85 22.80 13.90 -24.05
CA ARG A 85 22.84 15.32 -23.71
C ARG A 85 22.58 15.49 -22.23
N VAL A 86 23.51 16.12 -21.53
CA VAL A 86 23.45 16.29 -20.08
C VAL A 86 23.52 17.77 -19.72
N ASP A 87 22.65 18.21 -18.83
CA ASP A 87 22.72 19.52 -18.18
C ASP A 87 22.45 19.43 -16.68
N GLY A 88 22.68 20.53 -15.97
CA GLY A 88 22.52 20.56 -14.53
C GLY A 88 22.65 21.95 -13.95
N VAL A 89 22.55 21.99 -12.62
CA VAL A 89 22.65 23.21 -11.83
C VAL A 89 23.58 22.98 -10.65
N VAL A 90 24.32 24.02 -10.30
CA VAL A 90 25.31 24.00 -9.22
C VAL A 90 24.94 25.07 -8.21
N PHE A 91 24.77 24.67 -6.96
CA PHE A 91 24.57 25.54 -5.83
C PHE A 91 25.89 25.69 -5.08
N PHE A 92 26.30 26.94 -4.87
CA PHE A 92 27.55 27.24 -4.22
C PHE A 92 27.43 28.49 -3.36
N GLN A 93 28.32 28.59 -2.37
CA GLN A 93 28.42 29.75 -1.49
C GLN A 93 29.89 30.17 -1.39
N VAL A 94 30.14 31.47 -1.47
CA VAL A 94 31.47 32.01 -1.18
C VAL A 94 31.68 32.05 0.34
N LEU A 95 32.74 31.42 0.81
CA LEU A 95 33.16 31.47 2.22
C LEU A 95 34.24 32.53 2.47
N ASP A 96 35.11 32.76 1.49
CA ASP A 96 36.21 33.73 1.57
C ASP A 96 36.18 34.66 0.35
N ALA A 97 35.76 35.91 0.57
CA ALA A 97 35.65 36.91 -0.47
C ALA A 97 37.01 37.31 -1.09
N ALA A 98 38.11 37.22 -0.33
CA ALA A 98 39.43 37.55 -0.86
C ALA A 98 39.90 36.49 -1.85
N LYS A 99 39.76 35.21 -1.48
CA LYS A 99 40.10 34.10 -2.38
C LYS A 99 39.24 34.11 -3.63
N ALA A 100 37.93 34.27 -3.49
CA ALA A 100 37.01 34.29 -4.62
C ALA A 100 37.25 35.48 -5.58
N ALA A 101 37.77 36.60 -5.06
CA ALA A 101 38.05 37.80 -5.85
C ALA A 101 39.37 37.73 -6.64
N TYR A 102 40.38 37.03 -6.13
CA TYR A 102 41.76 37.14 -6.63
C TYR A 102 42.44 35.82 -7.01
N GLU A 103 42.00 34.67 -6.49
CA GLU A 103 42.63 33.37 -6.78
C GLU A 103 42.17 32.78 -8.12
N VAL A 104 41.01 33.21 -8.64
CA VAL A 104 40.50 32.78 -9.94
C VAL A 104 39.93 33.94 -10.73
N SER A 105 40.27 33.98 -12.02
CA SER A 105 39.67 34.92 -12.96
C SER A 105 38.31 34.39 -13.39
N ASN A 106 37.26 35.17 -13.18
CA ASN A 106 35.88 34.84 -13.56
C ASN A 106 35.40 33.50 -12.96
N LEU A 107 35.11 33.56 -11.65
CA LEU A 107 34.65 32.46 -10.81
C LEU A 107 33.55 31.59 -11.44
N GLU A 108 32.54 32.22 -12.04
CA GLU A 108 31.39 31.54 -12.63
C GLU A 108 31.81 30.68 -13.84
N ILE A 109 32.58 31.25 -14.77
CA ILE A 109 33.04 30.54 -15.96
C ILE A 109 33.96 29.38 -15.57
N ALA A 110 34.90 29.61 -14.65
CA ALA A 110 35.80 28.58 -14.17
C ALA A 110 35.03 27.42 -13.50
N SER A 111 34.01 27.73 -12.69
CA SER A 111 33.18 26.73 -12.03
C SER A 111 32.36 25.92 -13.03
N ILE A 112 31.73 26.58 -14.01
CA ILE A 112 30.99 25.89 -15.09
C ILE A 112 31.90 24.95 -15.87
N ALA A 113 33.09 25.42 -16.28
CA ALA A 113 34.04 24.60 -17.03
C ALA A 113 34.51 23.37 -16.23
N LEU A 114 34.75 23.54 -14.93
CA LEU A 114 35.15 22.45 -14.04
C LEU A 114 34.03 21.42 -13.90
N VAL A 115 32.79 21.87 -13.72
CA VAL A 115 31.63 20.97 -13.62
C VAL A 115 31.37 20.27 -14.95
N GLN A 116 31.45 20.96 -16.09
CA GLN A 116 31.31 20.33 -17.41
C GLN A 116 32.34 19.23 -17.65
N THR A 117 33.59 19.48 -17.27
CA THR A 117 34.67 18.48 -17.40
C THR A 117 34.40 17.27 -16.53
N ASN A 118 33.93 17.47 -15.29
CA ASN A 118 33.61 16.37 -14.39
C ASN A 118 32.35 15.60 -14.79
N ILE A 119 31.30 16.27 -15.29
CA ILE A 119 30.14 15.60 -15.89
C ILE A 119 30.59 14.67 -17.02
N ARG A 120 31.49 15.13 -17.89
CA ARG A 120 32.04 14.31 -18.98
C ARG A 120 32.77 13.07 -18.45
N THR A 121 33.60 13.23 -17.42
CA THR A 121 34.36 12.12 -16.83
C THR A 121 33.46 11.10 -16.15
N VAL A 122 32.50 11.55 -15.32
CA VAL A 122 31.60 10.66 -14.58
C VAL A 122 30.68 9.91 -15.55
N ILE A 123 29.96 10.63 -16.42
CA ILE A 123 29.05 10.01 -17.39
C ILE A 123 29.81 9.12 -18.39
N GLY A 124 31.01 9.51 -18.81
CA GLY A 124 31.85 8.69 -19.70
C GLY A 124 32.36 7.39 -19.06
N SER A 125 32.33 7.29 -17.74
CA SER A 125 32.72 6.07 -17.00
C SER A 125 31.54 5.13 -16.71
N MET A 126 30.31 5.58 -16.93
CA MET A 126 29.08 4.86 -16.62
C MET A 126 28.39 4.39 -17.91
N ASP A 127 27.64 3.28 -17.81
CA ASP A 127 26.78 2.83 -18.90
C ASP A 127 25.51 3.70 -18.97
N LEU A 128 24.81 3.73 -20.10
CA LEU A 128 23.62 4.58 -20.28
C LEU A 128 22.56 4.32 -19.20
N ASP A 129 22.24 3.06 -18.92
CA ASP A 129 21.21 2.70 -17.93
C ASP A 129 21.60 3.14 -16.51
N GLU A 130 22.87 2.98 -16.14
CA GLU A 130 23.39 3.48 -14.85
C GLU A 130 23.29 4.99 -14.78
N SER A 131 23.60 5.70 -15.87
CA SER A 131 23.51 7.16 -15.90
C SER A 131 22.08 7.67 -15.71
N LEU A 132 21.09 6.92 -16.19
CA LEU A 132 19.67 7.25 -16.07
C LEU A 132 19.08 6.87 -14.70
N SER A 133 19.54 5.76 -14.12
CA SER A 133 19.01 5.19 -12.88
C SER A 133 19.70 5.70 -11.61
N GLN A 134 21.00 6.00 -11.66
CA GLN A 134 21.83 6.31 -10.48
C GLN A 134 22.18 7.80 -10.35
N ARG A 135 21.16 8.69 -10.47
CA ARG A 135 21.37 10.15 -10.38
C ARG A 135 22.00 10.60 -9.05
N GLU A 136 21.64 9.95 -7.95
CA GLU A 136 22.20 10.27 -6.63
C GLU A 136 23.71 9.99 -6.56
N THR A 137 24.16 8.86 -7.12
CA THR A 137 25.57 8.49 -7.20
C THR A 137 26.36 9.53 -8.01
N ILE A 138 25.81 9.95 -9.16
CA ILE A 138 26.42 10.98 -10.01
C ILE A 138 26.55 12.30 -9.25
N ASN A 139 25.47 12.76 -8.62
CA ASN A 139 25.46 14.02 -7.87
C ASN A 139 26.49 13.99 -6.72
N ALA A 140 26.60 12.87 -6.00
CA ALA A 140 27.57 12.72 -4.91
C ALA A 140 29.03 12.73 -5.40
N GLN A 141 29.32 12.03 -6.49
CA GLN A 141 30.67 12.01 -7.09
C GLN A 141 31.06 13.40 -7.62
N LEU A 142 30.15 14.05 -8.35
CA LEU A 142 30.37 15.42 -8.84
C LEU A 142 30.61 16.38 -7.69
N LEU A 143 29.77 16.35 -6.64
CA LEU A 143 29.92 17.22 -5.48
C LEU A 143 31.30 17.04 -4.82
N SER A 144 31.73 15.79 -4.60
CA SER A 144 33.00 15.49 -3.96
C SER A 144 34.20 16.06 -4.73
N VAL A 145 34.26 15.80 -6.04
CA VAL A 145 35.39 16.22 -6.87
C VAL A 145 35.39 17.73 -7.11
N VAL A 146 34.23 18.31 -7.39
CA VAL A 146 34.08 19.74 -7.66
C VAL A 146 34.37 20.56 -6.40
N ASP A 147 33.79 20.20 -5.25
CA ASP A 147 34.02 20.92 -3.98
C ASP A 147 35.50 20.91 -3.58
N GLN A 148 36.17 19.76 -3.72
CA GLN A 148 37.59 19.65 -3.44
C GLN A 148 38.42 20.59 -4.33
N ALA A 149 38.06 20.68 -5.62
CA ALA A 149 38.78 21.51 -6.57
C ALA A 149 38.47 23.02 -6.44
N THR A 150 37.30 23.39 -5.92
CA THR A 150 36.90 24.81 -5.72
C THR A 150 37.32 25.39 -4.37
N ASN A 151 37.74 24.56 -3.41
CA ASN A 151 38.22 25.01 -2.10
C ASN A 151 39.32 26.09 -2.15
N PRO A 152 40.34 26.02 -3.03
CA PRO A 152 41.36 27.07 -3.16
C PRO A 152 40.77 28.43 -3.56
N TRP A 153 39.64 28.45 -4.26
CA TRP A 153 38.96 29.68 -4.68
C TRP A 153 38.08 30.28 -3.58
N GLY A 154 38.02 29.67 -2.39
CA GLY A 154 37.19 30.15 -1.28
C GLY A 154 35.70 29.93 -1.48
N ILE A 155 35.33 28.99 -2.35
CA ILE A 155 33.94 28.56 -2.58
C ILE A 155 33.70 27.23 -1.89
N LYS A 156 32.52 27.10 -1.28
CA LYS A 156 31.93 25.82 -0.89
C LYS A 156 30.81 25.47 -1.85
N VAL A 157 30.87 24.28 -2.43
CA VAL A 157 29.77 23.77 -3.24
C VAL A 157 28.81 23.02 -2.32
N THR A 158 27.56 23.47 -2.27
CA THR A 158 26.55 22.92 -1.37
C THR A 158 25.82 21.75 -2.01
N ARG A 159 25.53 21.85 -3.31
CA ARG A 159 24.78 20.84 -4.05
C ARG A 159 25.04 20.93 -5.55
N ILE A 160 25.05 19.77 -6.22
CA ILE A 160 25.04 19.67 -7.68
C ILE A 160 23.88 18.76 -8.05
N GLU A 161 23.03 19.21 -8.97
CA GLU A 161 21.90 18.44 -9.48
C GLU A 161 21.97 18.34 -11.00
N ILE A 162 22.04 17.12 -11.52
CA ILE A 162 21.77 16.86 -12.94
C ILE A 162 20.28 17.10 -13.19
N ARG A 163 19.97 17.98 -14.14
CA ARG A 163 18.59 18.33 -14.50
C ARG A 163 18.03 17.26 -15.43
N ASP A 164 18.60 17.13 -16.63
CA ASP A 164 18.19 16.12 -17.60
C ASP A 164 19.38 15.36 -18.21
N ILE A 165 19.13 14.08 -18.51
CA ILE A 165 19.99 13.22 -19.34
C ILE A 165 19.11 12.73 -20.49
N GLN A 166 19.37 13.25 -21.69
CA GLN A 166 18.57 12.99 -22.88
C GLN A 166 19.37 12.14 -23.88
N PRO A 167 19.07 10.84 -24.01
CA PRO A 167 19.60 10.02 -25.09
C PRO A 167 18.95 10.37 -26.45
N PRO A 168 19.56 9.99 -27.59
CA PRO A 168 19.00 10.18 -28.91
C PRO A 168 17.69 9.40 -29.04
N ARG A 169 16.74 9.97 -29.79
CA ARG A 169 15.39 9.41 -29.96
C ARG A 169 15.40 7.98 -30.48
N ASP A 170 16.29 7.68 -31.42
CA ASP A 170 16.41 6.34 -32.02
C ASP A 170 16.71 5.25 -30.99
N LEU A 171 17.52 5.59 -29.98
CA LEU A 171 17.89 4.70 -28.89
C LEU A 171 16.73 4.55 -27.89
N ILE A 172 16.02 5.64 -27.57
CA ILE A 172 14.82 5.61 -26.73
C ILE A 172 13.77 4.69 -27.34
N ASP A 173 13.51 4.79 -28.64
CA ASP A 173 12.50 3.97 -29.32
C ASP A 173 12.87 2.49 -29.34
N SER A 174 14.16 2.19 -29.44
CA SER A 174 14.70 0.82 -29.43
C SER A 174 14.65 0.22 -28.02
N MET A 175 15.09 0.99 -27.01
CA MET A 175 15.01 0.61 -25.60
C MET A 175 13.56 0.45 -25.14
N ALA A 176 12.65 1.33 -25.54
CA ALA A 176 11.23 1.23 -25.22
C ALA A 176 10.62 -0.05 -25.79
N ARG A 177 10.97 -0.42 -27.03
CA ARG A 177 10.56 -1.69 -27.64
C ARG A 177 11.15 -2.89 -26.89
N GLN A 178 12.43 -2.85 -26.54
CA GLN A 178 13.09 -3.93 -25.80
C GLN A 178 12.51 -4.09 -24.39
N MET A 179 12.36 -3.01 -23.63
CA MET A 179 11.77 -3.03 -22.29
C MET A 179 10.33 -3.50 -22.30
N LYS A 180 9.54 -3.10 -23.31
CA LYS A 180 8.16 -3.59 -23.47
C LYS A 180 8.15 -5.10 -23.68
N ALA A 181 8.98 -5.61 -24.59
CA ALA A 181 9.07 -7.05 -24.86
C ALA A 181 9.55 -7.84 -23.62
N GLU A 182 10.52 -7.31 -22.86
CA GLU A 182 11.00 -7.95 -21.64
C GLU A 182 9.94 -7.92 -20.51
N ARG A 183 9.22 -6.82 -20.35
CA ARG A 183 8.10 -6.72 -19.40
C ARG A 183 6.97 -7.67 -19.78
N GLU A 184 6.60 -7.76 -21.06
CA GLU A 184 5.59 -8.71 -21.54
C GLU A 184 6.03 -10.15 -21.29
N LYS A 185 7.29 -10.50 -21.58
CA LYS A 185 7.84 -11.82 -21.28
C LYS A 185 7.78 -12.13 -19.78
N ARG A 186 8.19 -11.20 -18.92
CA ARG A 186 8.13 -11.37 -17.46
C ARG A 186 6.68 -11.51 -16.96
N ALA A 187 5.76 -10.73 -17.51
CA ALA A 187 4.33 -10.82 -17.18
C ALA A 187 3.75 -12.18 -17.57
N GLN A 188 4.06 -12.69 -18.77
CA GLN A 188 3.62 -14.02 -19.23
C GLN A 188 4.17 -15.16 -18.36
N ILE A 189 5.45 -15.07 -17.95
CA ILE A 189 6.04 -16.06 -17.04
C ILE A 189 5.32 -16.04 -15.69
N LEU A 190 5.12 -14.84 -15.13
CA LEU A 190 4.45 -14.69 -13.83
C LEU A 190 2.99 -15.16 -13.89
N GLU A 191 2.28 -14.91 -14.98
CA GLU A 191 0.92 -15.39 -15.21
C GLU A 191 0.89 -16.91 -15.31
N ALA A 192 1.80 -17.52 -16.08
CA ALA A 192 1.90 -18.98 -16.20
C ALA A 192 2.26 -19.65 -14.86
N GLU A 193 3.18 -19.06 -14.08
CA GLU A 193 3.51 -19.50 -12.72
C GLU A 193 2.32 -19.38 -11.78
N GLY A 194 1.58 -18.26 -11.85
CA GLY A 194 0.35 -18.04 -11.09
C GLY A 194 -0.74 -19.06 -11.44
N SER A 195 -0.99 -19.33 -12.72
CA SER A 195 -1.94 -20.34 -13.18
C SER A 195 -1.56 -21.73 -12.69
N ARG A 196 -0.30 -22.12 -12.85
CA ARG A 196 0.20 -23.41 -12.36
C ARG A 196 0.02 -23.54 -10.84
N GLN A 197 0.39 -22.51 -10.08
CA GLN A 197 0.26 -22.52 -8.63
C GLN A 197 -1.22 -22.59 -8.20
N SER A 198 -2.10 -21.88 -8.89
CA SER A 198 -3.54 -21.93 -8.66
C SER A 198 -4.12 -23.32 -8.94
N GLU A 199 -3.70 -23.99 -10.01
CA GLU A 199 -4.14 -25.36 -10.34
C GLU A 199 -3.67 -26.38 -9.29
N ILE A 200 -2.42 -26.26 -8.83
CA ILE A 200 -1.88 -27.12 -7.75
C ILE A 200 -2.70 -26.94 -6.48
N LEU A 201 -2.92 -25.68 -6.04
CA LEU A 201 -3.69 -25.39 -4.84
C LEU A 201 -5.14 -25.89 -4.96
N ARG A 202 -5.74 -25.80 -6.14
CA ARG A 202 -7.09 -26.34 -6.37
C ARG A 202 -7.13 -27.86 -6.27
N ALA A 203 -6.19 -28.55 -6.92
CA ALA A 203 -6.10 -30.01 -6.88
C ALA A 203 -5.82 -30.54 -5.46
N ASP A 204 -4.94 -29.87 -4.71
CA ASP A 204 -4.69 -30.20 -3.30
C ASP A 204 -5.93 -29.97 -2.43
N GLY A 205 -6.65 -28.88 -2.66
CA GLY A 205 -7.94 -28.60 -2.00
C GLY A 205 -8.99 -29.66 -2.31
N GLU A 206 -9.15 -30.05 -3.57
CA GLU A 206 -10.06 -31.12 -4.01
C GLU A 206 -9.70 -32.48 -3.38
N LYS A 207 -8.40 -32.82 -3.35
CA LYS A 207 -7.90 -34.03 -2.69
C LYS A 207 -8.19 -34.02 -1.20
N GLN A 208 -7.90 -32.92 -0.50
CA GLN A 208 -8.18 -32.79 0.93
C GLN A 208 -9.67 -32.88 1.22
N ALA A 209 -10.51 -32.22 0.42
CA ALA A 209 -11.96 -32.30 0.55
C ALA A 209 -12.46 -33.74 0.39
N ALA A 210 -11.99 -34.47 -0.63
CA ALA A 210 -12.37 -35.86 -0.86
C ALA A 210 -11.93 -36.80 0.28
N VAL A 211 -10.74 -36.59 0.85
CA VAL A 211 -10.26 -37.35 2.01
C VAL A 211 -11.12 -37.07 3.24
N LEU A 212 -11.37 -35.80 3.56
CA LEU A 212 -12.21 -35.39 4.69
C LEU A 212 -13.64 -35.91 4.56
N GLU A 213 -14.19 -35.93 3.34
CA GLU A 213 -15.52 -36.51 3.07
C GLU A 213 -15.53 -38.03 3.29
N ALA A 214 -14.51 -38.74 2.81
CA ALA A 214 -14.40 -40.20 2.99
C ALA A 214 -14.22 -40.57 4.47
N GLU A 215 -13.39 -39.82 5.21
CA GLU A 215 -13.22 -39.96 6.66
C GLU A 215 -14.53 -39.68 7.40
N GLY A 216 -15.22 -38.59 7.05
CA GLY A 216 -16.52 -38.26 7.61
C GLY A 216 -17.58 -39.35 7.38
N ARG A 217 -17.64 -39.92 6.16
CA ARG A 217 -18.53 -41.04 5.85
C ARG A 217 -18.19 -42.30 6.65
N LYS A 218 -16.91 -42.62 6.78
CA LYS A 218 -16.44 -43.76 7.58
C LYS A 218 -16.83 -43.58 9.05
N GLU A 219 -16.60 -42.41 9.61
CA GLU A 219 -16.92 -42.13 11.01
C GLU A 219 -18.43 -42.14 11.26
N ALA A 220 -19.22 -41.56 10.35
CA ALA A 220 -20.68 -41.64 10.41
C ALA A 220 -21.18 -43.10 10.38
N ALA A 221 -20.67 -43.92 9.45
CA ALA A 221 -21.03 -45.34 9.36
C ALA A 221 -20.64 -46.13 10.62
N PHE A 222 -19.49 -45.81 11.23
CA PHE A 222 -19.04 -46.41 12.50
C PHE A 222 -19.98 -46.04 13.64
N ARG A 223 -20.34 -44.76 13.79
CA ARG A 223 -21.27 -44.31 14.83
C ARG A 223 -22.66 -44.89 14.66
N ASP A 224 -23.14 -45.02 13.42
CA ASP A 224 -24.42 -45.67 13.12
C ASP A 224 -24.40 -47.17 13.48
N ALA A 225 -23.30 -47.87 13.17
CA ALA A 225 -23.13 -49.27 13.55
C ALA A 225 -23.06 -49.46 15.07
N GLU A 226 -22.30 -48.62 15.77
CA GLU A 226 -22.19 -48.64 17.23
C GLU A 226 -23.53 -48.29 17.90
N ALA A 227 -24.30 -47.35 17.32
CA ALA A 227 -25.65 -47.05 17.79
C ALA A 227 -26.59 -48.26 17.64
N ARG A 228 -26.51 -48.99 16.52
CA ARG A 228 -27.29 -50.24 16.32
C ARG A 228 -26.87 -51.34 17.29
N GLU A 229 -25.58 -51.52 17.52
CA GLU A 229 -25.07 -52.50 18.49
C GLU A 229 -25.54 -52.17 19.91
N ARG A 230 -25.42 -50.90 20.34
CA ARG A 230 -25.96 -50.46 21.64
C ARG A 230 -27.47 -50.65 21.75
N LEU A 231 -28.23 -50.37 20.69
CA LEU A 231 -29.67 -50.60 20.66
C LEU A 231 -29.99 -52.10 20.78
N ALA A 232 -29.28 -52.96 20.04
CA ALA A 232 -29.44 -54.41 20.10
C ALA A 232 -29.06 -54.98 21.48
N GLU A 233 -27.99 -54.50 22.10
CA GLU A 233 -27.63 -54.86 23.48
C GLU A 233 -28.67 -54.38 24.49
N ALA A 234 -29.19 -53.15 24.32
CA ALA A 234 -30.23 -52.62 25.18
C ALA A 234 -31.52 -53.44 25.06
N GLU A 235 -31.88 -53.87 23.85
CA GLU A 235 -33.03 -54.73 23.59
C GLU A 235 -32.82 -56.16 24.11
N ALA A 236 -31.61 -56.71 23.98
CA ALA A 236 -31.24 -57.99 24.59
C ALA A 236 -31.30 -57.92 26.12
N ARG A 237 -30.76 -56.86 26.74
CA ARG A 237 -30.85 -56.62 28.19
C ARG A 237 -32.29 -56.40 28.65
N ALA A 238 -33.09 -55.65 27.91
CA ALA A 238 -34.51 -55.48 28.19
C ALA A 238 -35.24 -56.83 28.12
N THR A 239 -34.98 -57.63 27.08
CA THR A 239 -35.56 -58.97 26.93
C THR A 239 -35.14 -59.90 28.06
N GLN A 240 -33.88 -59.84 28.50
CA GLN A 240 -33.38 -60.63 29.61
C GLN A 240 -33.96 -60.18 30.95
N MET A 241 -34.04 -58.87 31.23
CA MET A 241 -34.75 -58.35 32.41
C MET A 241 -36.22 -58.78 32.45
N VAL A 242 -36.88 -58.78 31.28
CA VAL A 242 -38.26 -59.29 31.16
C VAL A 242 -38.29 -60.81 31.39
N SER A 243 -37.36 -61.58 30.84
CA SER A 243 -37.25 -63.03 31.04
C SER A 243 -36.98 -63.40 32.51
N ASP A 244 -36.11 -62.66 33.20
CA ASP A 244 -35.80 -62.85 34.61
C ASP A 244 -37.01 -62.45 35.50
N ALA A 245 -37.74 -61.40 35.14
CA ALA A 245 -39.00 -61.04 35.79
C ALA A 245 -40.10 -62.11 35.56
N ILE A 246 -40.12 -62.75 34.38
CA ILE A 246 -41.01 -63.88 34.06
C ILE A 246 -40.65 -65.11 34.91
N ALA A 247 -39.36 -65.44 35.04
CA ALA A 247 -38.87 -66.59 35.80
C ALA A 247 -39.12 -66.47 37.32
N ASN A 248 -39.10 -65.25 37.85
CA ASN A 248 -39.35 -64.96 39.27
C ASN A 248 -40.85 -64.86 39.63
N GLY A 249 -41.75 -65.10 38.67
CA GLY A 249 -43.18 -65.36 38.93
C GLY A 249 -44.10 -64.15 38.79
N SER A 250 -44.52 -63.85 37.56
CA SER A 250 -45.92 -63.46 37.28
C SER A 250 -46.23 -63.61 35.77
N VAL A 251 -47.14 -64.52 35.43
CA VAL A 251 -47.64 -64.71 34.05
C VAL A 251 -48.44 -63.47 33.59
N GLN A 252 -48.86 -62.61 34.52
CA GLN A 252 -49.57 -61.36 34.29
C GLN A 252 -48.72 -60.27 33.63
N ALA A 253 -47.39 -60.29 33.75
CA ALA A 253 -46.50 -59.32 33.09
C ALA A 253 -46.46 -59.49 31.56
N ILE A 254 -46.71 -60.71 31.05
CA ILE A 254 -46.76 -61.00 29.60
C ILE A 254 -47.89 -60.23 28.94
N ASN A 255 -49.07 -60.17 29.57
CA ASN A 255 -50.22 -59.43 29.03
C ASN A 255 -49.96 -57.92 28.95
N TYR A 256 -49.18 -57.36 29.88
CA TYR A 256 -48.79 -55.94 29.85
C TYR A 256 -47.85 -55.65 28.68
N PHE A 257 -46.82 -56.47 28.45
CA PHE A 257 -45.90 -56.29 27.32
C PHE A 257 -46.56 -56.51 25.96
N VAL A 258 -47.44 -57.52 25.85
CA VAL A 258 -48.24 -57.75 24.63
C VAL A 258 -49.18 -56.58 24.38
N ALA A 259 -49.86 -56.07 25.41
CA ALA A 259 -50.71 -54.89 25.29
C ALA A 259 -49.90 -53.64 24.91
N GLN A 260 -48.71 -53.43 25.49
CA GLN A 260 -47.86 -52.29 25.13
C GLN A 260 -47.39 -52.36 23.67
N LYS A 261 -46.92 -53.52 23.20
CA LYS A 261 -46.56 -53.72 21.79
C LYS A 261 -47.75 -53.59 20.85
N TYR A 262 -48.94 -54.01 21.28
CA TYR A 262 -50.19 -53.82 20.54
C TYR A 262 -50.56 -52.34 20.39
N VAL A 263 -50.42 -51.55 21.46
CA VAL A 263 -50.66 -50.10 21.46
C VAL A 263 -49.60 -49.36 20.64
N GLU A 264 -48.33 -49.74 20.74
CA GLU A 264 -47.24 -49.19 19.90
C GLU A 264 -47.46 -49.49 18.42
N ALA A 265 -47.85 -50.72 18.08
CA ALA A 265 -48.22 -51.10 16.71
C ALA A 265 -49.43 -50.29 16.20
N PHE A 266 -50.43 -50.05 17.06
CA PHE A 266 -51.56 -49.18 16.74
C PHE A 266 -51.14 -47.73 16.50
N LYS A 267 -50.25 -47.18 17.34
CA LYS A 267 -49.70 -45.83 17.18
C LYS A 267 -48.90 -45.71 15.88
N ALA A 268 -48.05 -46.69 15.57
CA ALA A 268 -47.26 -46.73 14.35
C ALA A 268 -48.15 -46.83 13.09
N LEU A 269 -49.24 -47.60 13.15
CA LEU A 269 -50.29 -47.58 12.13
C LEU A 269 -50.85 -46.16 12.00
N ALA A 270 -51.39 -45.59 13.09
CA ALA A 270 -52.09 -44.30 13.10
C ALA A 270 -51.26 -43.10 12.61
N THR A 271 -49.94 -43.11 12.81
CA THR A 271 -49.04 -42.02 12.37
C THR A 271 -48.45 -42.20 10.97
N ALA A 272 -48.74 -43.31 10.28
CA ALA A 272 -48.20 -43.55 8.94
C ALA A 272 -48.90 -42.63 7.91
N PRO A 273 -48.15 -41.94 7.01
CA PRO A 273 -48.69 -40.91 6.12
C PRO A 273 -49.68 -41.42 5.04
N ASN A 274 -49.94 -42.73 4.97
CA ASN A 274 -50.66 -43.40 3.87
C ASN A 274 -51.99 -44.05 4.29
N GLN A 275 -52.50 -43.83 5.51
CA GLN A 275 -53.64 -44.61 6.02
C GLN A 275 -55.00 -44.15 5.48
N LYS A 276 -55.64 -44.98 4.65
CA LYS A 276 -57.07 -44.87 4.28
C LYS A 276 -57.96 -45.95 4.92
N PHE A 277 -57.40 -46.89 5.69
CA PHE A 277 -58.13 -47.97 6.34
C PHE A 277 -57.53 -48.27 7.73
N VAL A 278 -58.30 -48.04 8.79
CA VAL A 278 -57.96 -48.39 10.18
C VAL A 278 -58.88 -49.54 10.58
N LEU A 279 -58.34 -50.76 10.74
CA LEU A 279 -59.08 -51.91 11.24
C LEU A 279 -59.20 -51.82 12.77
N MET A 280 -60.38 -51.46 13.28
CA MET A 280 -60.66 -51.51 14.71
C MET A 280 -60.89 -52.96 15.16
N PRO A 281 -60.28 -53.41 16.27
CA PRO A 281 -60.43 -54.79 16.73
C PRO A 281 -61.83 -55.00 17.31
N MET A 282 -62.39 -56.19 17.05
CA MET A 282 -63.81 -56.52 17.19
C MET A 282 -64.41 -56.42 18.61
N GLU A 283 -63.63 -56.21 19.67
CA GLU A 283 -64.16 -56.04 21.03
C GLU A 283 -64.54 -54.59 21.40
N CYS A 284 -64.17 -53.59 20.57
CA CYS A 284 -64.70 -52.23 20.71
C CYS A 284 -66.18 -52.12 20.28
N SER A 285 -66.69 -53.10 19.54
CA SER A 285 -68.07 -53.09 19.02
C SER A 285 -69.13 -53.17 20.12
N GLY A 286 -68.85 -53.89 21.22
CA GLY A 286 -69.78 -54.03 22.35
C GLY A 286 -69.98 -52.76 23.18
N ILE A 287 -68.96 -51.90 23.26
CA ILE A 287 -69.02 -50.63 23.99
C ILE A 287 -69.64 -49.53 23.11
N ILE A 288 -69.43 -49.59 21.80
CA ILE A 288 -70.04 -48.63 20.85
C ILE A 288 -71.54 -48.92 20.68
N GLY A 289 -71.98 -50.18 20.71
CA GLY A 289 -73.40 -50.55 20.58
C GLY A 289 -74.26 -50.11 21.77
N SER A 290 -73.72 -50.13 22.99
CA SER A 290 -74.45 -49.67 24.18
C SER A 290 -74.59 -48.15 24.22
N ILE A 291 -73.57 -47.40 23.77
CA ILE A 291 -73.63 -45.94 23.67
C ILE A 291 -74.54 -45.50 22.51
N ALA A 292 -74.55 -46.22 21.40
CA ALA A 292 -75.44 -45.96 20.27
C ALA A 292 -76.93 -46.17 20.63
N GLY A 293 -77.27 -47.24 21.35
CA GLY A 293 -78.65 -47.48 21.80
C GLY A 293 -79.18 -46.42 22.78
N ILE A 294 -78.33 -45.89 23.66
CA ILE A 294 -78.68 -44.78 24.57
C ILE A 294 -78.81 -43.46 23.78
N ALA A 295 -77.98 -43.25 22.77
CA ALA A 295 -78.02 -42.06 21.91
C ALA A 295 -79.21 -42.06 20.94
N GLU A 296 -79.71 -43.22 20.53
CA GLU A 296 -80.87 -43.37 19.65
C GLU A 296 -82.18 -43.16 20.43
N LEU A 297 -82.29 -43.68 21.66
CA LEU A 297 -83.34 -43.30 22.62
C LEU A 297 -83.34 -41.78 22.92
N ALA A 298 -82.15 -41.17 23.02
CA ALA A 298 -82.02 -39.73 23.26
C ALA A 298 -82.34 -38.88 22.01
N LYS A 299 -82.08 -39.38 20.79
CA LYS A 299 -82.39 -38.69 19.53
C LYS A 299 -83.86 -38.82 19.11
N GLU A 300 -84.52 -39.93 19.43
CA GLU A 300 -85.96 -40.11 19.20
C GLU A 300 -86.79 -39.17 20.09
N ALA A 301 -86.24 -38.76 21.24
CA ALA A 301 -86.79 -37.73 22.11
C ALA A 301 -86.55 -36.27 21.61
N ALA A 302 -85.69 -36.03 20.61
CA ALA A 302 -85.20 -34.69 20.25
C ALA A 302 -85.13 -34.44 18.73
N GLY A 303 -86.27 -34.57 18.04
CA GLY A 303 -86.37 -34.55 16.58
C GLY A 303 -85.94 -33.27 15.83
N LYS A 304 -85.52 -33.56 14.59
CA LYS A 304 -85.49 -32.81 13.31
C LYS A 304 -84.37 -31.81 12.97
N PRO A 305 -83.92 -31.81 11.69
CA PRO A 305 -82.61 -31.30 11.25
C PRO A 305 -82.69 -30.08 10.32
N ASP A 306 -81.57 -29.36 10.14
CA ASP A 306 -81.36 -28.60 8.91
C ASP A 306 -79.86 -28.48 8.54
N ALA A 307 -79.62 -28.52 7.24
CA ALA A 307 -78.34 -28.72 6.57
C ALA A 307 -77.67 -27.38 6.16
N PRO A 308 -76.51 -27.34 5.46
CA PRO A 308 -75.30 -26.66 5.94
C PRO A 308 -74.92 -25.40 5.14
N VAL A 309 -74.06 -24.53 5.70
CA VAL A 309 -73.47 -23.40 4.96
C VAL A 309 -71.93 -23.48 4.96
N ARG A 310 -71.38 -23.23 3.78
CA ARG A 310 -69.99 -23.44 3.31
C ARG A 310 -68.95 -22.48 3.92
N VAL A 311 -67.72 -22.99 3.96
CA VAL A 311 -66.45 -22.41 4.43
C VAL A 311 -65.92 -21.28 3.52
N PRO A 312 -65.18 -20.28 4.04
CA PRO A 312 -64.30 -19.43 3.23
C PRO A 312 -62.80 -19.84 3.34
N PRO A 313 -62.00 -19.69 2.25
CA PRO A 313 -60.60 -20.11 2.21
C PRO A 313 -59.59 -19.04 2.68
N MET A 314 -58.41 -19.51 3.07
CA MET A 314 -57.28 -18.80 3.70
C MET A 314 -56.34 -18.12 2.67
N PRO A 315 -55.68 -16.99 3.01
CA PRO A 315 -54.73 -16.31 2.11
C PRO A 315 -53.28 -16.87 2.20
N PRO A 316 -52.47 -16.67 1.14
CA PRO A 316 -51.13 -17.26 1.01
C PRO A 316 -50.00 -16.39 1.62
N ARG A 317 -48.93 -17.03 2.11
CA ARG A 317 -47.75 -16.39 2.71
C ARG A 317 -46.75 -15.90 1.66
N ALA A 318 -46.26 -14.67 1.86
CA ALA A 318 -45.18 -14.04 1.09
C ALA A 318 -43.80 -14.56 1.52
N GLY A 319 -42.91 -14.71 0.55
CA GLY A 319 -41.49 -15.04 0.74
C GLY A 319 -40.62 -13.82 1.01
N ALA A 320 -39.47 -14.10 1.62
CA ALA A 320 -38.25 -13.31 1.62
C ALA A 320 -37.08 -14.30 1.46
#